data_AF-A0A9P5Z526-F1
#
_entry.id   AF-A0A9P5Z526-F1
#
_cell.length_a   1.000
_cell.length_b   1.000
_cell.length_c   1.000
_cell.angle_alpha   90.00
_cell.angle_beta   90.00
_cell.angle_gamma   90.00
#
_symmetry.space_group_name_H-M   'P 1'
#
loop_
_entity.id
_entity.type
_entity.pdbx_description
1 polymer ?
#
loop_
_entity_poly.entity_id
_entity_poly.type
_entity_poly.pdbx_seq_one_letter_code
_entity_poly.pdbx_strand_id
1 'polypeptide(L)'
;AIQNIDYTVQQLEVYALGMKRQRNALVSIGRLPPEVLSRVFSFVREHSLKTATNESKLRWLRVTQVSQHWRDVAIASPTLWTQIDNPIILYRSWLEKFLERS
;
A
#
# COMPACT_ATOMS: atom_id res chain seq x y z
N ALA A 1 15.42 -29.12 17.18
CA ALA A 1 14.27 -29.46 16.31
C ALA A 1 13.41 -28.23 16.01
N ILE A 2 12.79 -27.60 17.02
CA ILE A 2 11.91 -26.42 16.83
C ILE A 2 12.61 -25.27 16.08
N GLN A 3 13.82 -24.86 16.49
CA GLN A 3 14.58 -23.80 15.82
C GLN A 3 14.87 -24.07 14.33
N ASN A 4 15.05 -25.34 13.95
CA ASN A 4 15.29 -25.72 12.56
C ASN A 4 14.00 -25.64 11.73
N ILE A 5 12.86 -25.97 12.34
CA ILE A 5 11.53 -25.79 11.74
C ILE A 5 11.24 -24.30 11.57
N ASP A 6 11.47 -23.48 12.59
CA ASP A 6 11.23 -22.02 12.53
C ASP A 6 12.09 -21.36 11.45
N TYR A 7 13.37 -21.74 11.35
CA TYR A 7 14.24 -21.28 10.29
C TYR A 7 13.70 -21.67 8.90
N THR A 8 13.24 -22.91 8.74
CA THR A 8 12.68 -23.39 7.47
C THR A 8 11.40 -22.65 7.09
N VAL A 9 10.51 -22.42 8.06
CA VAL A 9 9.30 -21.61 7.86
C VAL A 9 9.67 -20.21 7.38
N GLN A 10 10.61 -19.55 8.04
CA GLN A 10 11.06 -18.21 7.66
C GLN A 10 11.63 -18.17 6.23
N GLN A 11 12.45 -19.16 5.84
CA GLN A 11 12.99 -19.24 4.48
C GLN A 11 11.89 -19.41 3.43
N LEU A 12 10.90 -20.29 3.70
CA LEU A 12 9.78 -20.50 2.80
C LEU A 12 8.88 -19.27 2.68
N GLU A 13 8.69 -18.51 3.76
CA GLU A 13 7.95 -17.24 3.73
C GLU A 13 8.63 -16.20 2.87
N VAL A 14 9.96 -16.02 3.02
CA VAL A 14 10.75 -15.11 2.18
C VAL A 14 10.65 -15.52 0.71
N TYR A 15 10.78 -16.81 0.42
CA TYR A 15 10.66 -17.33 -0.94
C TYR A 15 9.26 -17.08 -1.52
N ALA A 16 8.20 -17.38 -0.76
CA ALA A 16 6.83 -17.14 -1.17
C ALA A 16 6.53 -15.65 -1.41
N LEU A 17 7.10 -14.75 -0.59
CA LEU A 17 7.02 -13.30 -0.81
C LEU A 17 7.70 -12.89 -2.12
N GLY A 18 8.88 -13.43 -2.44
CA GLY A 18 9.56 -13.21 -3.71
C GLY A 18 8.71 -13.63 -4.92
N MET A 19 8.14 -14.84 -4.87
CA MET A 19 7.26 -15.35 -5.93
C MET A 19 6.01 -14.49 -6.10
N LYS A 20 5.39 -14.02 -5.00
CA LYS A 20 4.25 -13.09 -5.06
C LYS A 20 4.62 -11.77 -5.73
N ARG A 21 5.81 -11.21 -5.43
CA ARG A 21 6.30 -9.98 -6.07
C ARG A 21 6.48 -10.17 -7.57
N GLN A 22 7.13 -11.25 -7.99
CA GLN A 22 7.32 -11.58 -9.40
C GLN A 22 5.97 -11.73 -10.12
N ARG A 23 5.03 -12.49 -9.55
CA ARG A 23 3.68 -12.62 -10.11
C ARG A 23 2.99 -11.27 -10.26
N ASN A 24 3.08 -10.40 -9.25
CA ASN A 24 2.48 -9.07 -9.29
C ASN A 24 3.13 -8.15 -10.34
N ALA A 25 4.42 -8.32 -10.64
CA ALA A 25 5.08 -7.59 -11.72
C ALA A 25 4.68 -8.10 -13.12
N LEU A 26 4.25 -9.36 -13.22
CA LEU A 26 3.85 -9.97 -14.49
C LEU A 26 2.40 -9.71 -14.89
N VAL A 27 1.50 -9.40 -13.95
CA VAL A 27 0.11 -9.05 -14.27
C VAL A 27 0.03 -7.68 -14.93
N SER A 28 -0.96 -7.47 -15.79
CA SER A 28 -1.10 -6.26 -16.62
C SER A 28 -1.05 -4.96 -15.81
N ILE A 29 -1.68 -4.94 -14.62
CA ILE A 29 -1.71 -3.73 -13.78
C ILE A 29 -0.38 -3.44 -13.08
N GLY A 30 0.47 -4.45 -12.88
CA GLY A 30 1.80 -4.28 -12.30
C GLY A 30 2.86 -3.85 -13.32
N ARG A 31 2.52 -3.84 -14.62
CA ARG A 31 3.37 -3.34 -15.70
C ARG A 31 3.09 -1.87 -16.05
N LEU A 32 2.10 -1.26 -15.40
CA LEU A 32 1.78 0.14 -15.62
C LEU A 32 2.92 1.03 -15.13
N PRO A 33 3.25 2.11 -15.84
CA PRO A 33 4.20 3.09 -15.37
C PRO A 33 3.76 3.69 -14.02
N PRO A 34 4.71 4.04 -13.13
CA PRO A 34 4.43 4.70 -11.85
C PRO A 34 3.50 5.92 -11.97
N GLU A 35 3.64 6.70 -13.04
CA GLU A 35 2.85 7.90 -13.31
C GLU A 35 1.37 7.57 -13.54
N VAL A 36 1.10 6.49 -14.28
CA VAL A 36 -0.26 6.01 -14.56
C VAL A 36 -0.90 5.48 -13.27
N LEU A 37 -0.15 4.69 -12.50
CA LEU A 37 -0.61 4.19 -11.20
C LEU A 37 -0.90 5.34 -10.23
N SER A 38 -0.01 6.32 -10.15
CA SER A 38 -0.20 7.54 -9.33
C SER A 38 -1.47 8.29 -9.72
N ARG A 39 -1.74 8.41 -11.03
CA ARG A 39 -2.98 9.03 -11.52
C ARG A 39 -4.22 8.23 -11.13
N VAL A 40 -4.17 6.91 -11.23
CA VAL A 40 -5.26 6.02 -10.76
C VAL A 40 -5.49 6.19 -9.26
N PHE A 41 -4.43 6.20 -8.45
CA PHE A 41 -4.54 6.39 -7.00
C PHE A 41 -5.16 7.73 -6.64
N SER A 42 -4.90 8.76 -7.45
CA SER A 42 -5.50 10.09 -7.27
C SER A 42 -7.01 10.05 -7.47
N PHE A 43 -7.51 9.30 -8.47
CA PHE A 43 -8.95 9.10 -8.66
C PHE A 43 -9.58 8.30 -7.52
N VAL A 44 -8.91 7.24 -7.03
CA VAL A 44 -9.39 6.45 -5.88
C VAL A 44 -9.50 7.34 -4.63
N ARG A 45 -8.52 8.21 -4.41
CA ARG A 45 -8.50 9.19 -3.33
C ARG A 45 -9.64 10.19 -3.46
N GLU A 46 -9.77 10.85 -4.61
CA GLU A 46 -10.81 11.83 -4.85
C GLU A 46 -12.21 11.24 -4.67
N HIS A 47 -12.45 10.05 -5.22
CA HIS A 47 -13.70 9.32 -5.02
C HIS A 47 -13.92 9.02 -3.53
N SER A 48 -12.91 8.50 -2.83
CA SER A 48 -12.98 8.22 -1.40
C SER A 48 -13.24 9.46 -0.56
N LEU A 49 -12.85 10.67 -0.98
CA LEU A 49 -13.12 11.91 -0.25
C LEU A 49 -14.55 12.40 -0.50
N LYS A 50 -15.06 12.26 -1.73
CA LYS A 50 -16.39 12.70 -2.12
C LYS A 50 -17.51 11.82 -1.57
N THR A 51 -17.28 10.51 -1.48
CA THR A 51 -18.33 9.54 -1.13
C THR A 51 -18.33 9.11 0.34
N ALA A 52 -17.43 9.64 1.16
CA ALA A 52 -17.17 9.12 2.50
C ALA A 52 -17.77 9.96 3.64
N THR A 53 -18.35 9.26 4.62
CA THR A 53 -18.47 9.75 6.01
C THR A 53 -17.07 10.01 6.60
N ASN A 54 -16.94 10.80 7.68
CA ASN A 54 -15.63 11.20 8.22
C ASN A 54 -14.65 10.03 8.47
N GLU A 55 -15.12 8.84 8.84
CA GLU A 55 -14.29 7.65 9.05
C GLU A 55 -13.84 6.94 7.76
N SER A 56 -14.59 7.08 6.66
CA SER A 56 -14.32 6.38 5.40
C SER A 56 -13.42 7.17 4.43
N LYS A 57 -13.01 8.40 4.79
CA LYS A 57 -12.06 9.21 4.03
C LYS A 57 -10.68 8.57 3.90
N LEU A 58 -10.37 7.58 4.73
CA LEU A 58 -9.10 6.83 4.73
C LEU A 58 -9.12 5.59 3.83
N ARG A 59 -10.25 5.25 3.20
CA ARG A 59 -10.37 4.01 2.40
C ARG A 59 -9.43 3.99 1.21
N TRP A 60 -9.07 5.14 0.66
CA TRP A 60 -8.11 5.21 -0.45
C TRP A 60 -6.73 4.68 -0.07
N LEU A 61 -6.33 4.69 1.22
CA LEU A 61 -5.08 4.12 1.69
C LEU A 61 -4.96 2.61 1.41
N ARG A 62 -6.06 1.93 1.08
CA ARG A 62 -6.02 0.51 0.67
C ARG A 62 -5.15 0.29 -0.58
N VAL A 63 -4.90 1.30 -1.41
CA VAL A 63 -3.97 1.17 -2.55
C VAL A 63 -2.56 0.79 -2.11
N THR A 64 -2.11 1.22 -0.92
CA THR A 64 -0.78 0.88 -0.37
C THR A 64 -0.71 -0.54 0.21
N GLN A 65 -1.83 -1.25 0.24
CA GLN A 65 -1.96 -2.60 0.79
C GLN A 65 -2.05 -3.68 -0.31
N VAL A 66 -2.16 -3.28 -1.59
CA VAL A 66 -2.32 -4.23 -2.71
C VAL A 66 -1.03 -5.00 -3.00
N SER A 67 0.08 -4.27 -3.11
CA SER A 67 1.40 -4.84 -3.38
C SER A 67 2.49 -3.89 -2.88
N GLN A 68 3.72 -4.39 -2.78
CA GLN A 68 4.87 -3.55 -2.48
C GLN A 68 5.08 -2.49 -3.56
N HIS A 69 5.00 -2.87 -4.84
CA HIS A 69 5.12 -1.91 -5.94
C HIS A 69 4.10 -0.76 -5.84
N TRP A 70 2.83 -1.06 -5.54
CA TRP A 70 1.81 -0.02 -5.38
C TRP A 70 2.09 0.89 -4.18
N ARG A 71 2.60 0.31 -3.10
CA ARG A 71 3.02 1.08 -1.92
C ARG A 71 4.16 2.04 -2.27
N ASP A 72 5.19 1.55 -2.95
CA ASP A 72 6.35 2.35 -3.33
C ASP A 72 5.94 3.52 -4.23
N VAL A 73 5.09 3.26 -5.23
CA VAL A 73 4.55 4.30 -6.12
C VAL A 73 3.69 5.32 -5.36
N ALA A 74 2.83 4.86 -4.45
CA ALA A 74 1.97 5.75 -3.66
C ALA A 74 2.78 6.65 -2.71
N ILE A 75 3.81 6.11 -2.05
CA ILE A 75 4.72 6.88 -1.20
C ILE A 75 5.51 7.89 -2.04
N ALA A 76 6.00 7.48 -3.22
CA ALA A 76 6.74 8.34 -4.14
C ALA A 76 5.88 9.39 -4.87
N SER A 77 4.58 9.48 -4.58
CA SER A 77 3.65 10.42 -5.22
C SER A 77 3.18 11.50 -4.22
N PRO A 78 3.90 12.63 -4.07
CA PRO A 78 3.56 13.69 -3.11
C PRO A 78 2.12 14.21 -3.25
N THR A 79 1.60 14.26 -4.48
CA THR A 79 0.25 14.72 -4.81
C THR A 79 -0.87 13.94 -4.11
N LEU A 80 -0.64 12.69 -3.71
CA LEU A 80 -1.60 11.91 -2.94
C LEU A 80 -1.70 12.38 -1.48
N TRP A 81 -0.70 13.10 -0.99
CA TRP A 81 -0.53 13.47 0.42
C TRP A 81 -0.71 14.96 0.69
N THR A 82 -0.92 15.80 -0.33
CA THR A 82 -0.95 17.28 -0.17
C THR A 82 -2.31 17.84 0.29
N GLN A 83 -3.45 17.26 -0.08
CA GLN A 83 -4.78 17.81 0.23
C GLN A 83 -5.43 17.14 1.43
N ILE A 84 -4.84 17.27 2.62
CA ILE A 84 -5.34 16.60 3.81
C ILE A 84 -6.31 17.53 4.58
N ASP A 85 -7.62 17.28 4.46
CA ASP A 85 -8.66 18.05 5.16
C ASP A 85 -8.67 17.83 6.70
N ASN A 86 -7.89 16.86 7.22
CA ASN A 86 -7.69 16.66 8.66
C ASN A 86 -6.33 16.00 8.96
N PRO A 87 -5.26 16.80 9.15
CA PRO A 87 -3.89 16.29 9.27
C PRO A 87 -3.65 15.45 10.53
N ILE A 88 -4.42 15.67 11.59
CA ILE A 88 -4.21 15.00 12.89
C ILE A 88 -4.71 13.54 12.84
N ILE A 89 -5.90 13.29 12.28
CA ILE A 89 -6.47 11.94 12.17
C ILE A 89 -5.66 11.09 11.17
N LEU A 90 -5.22 11.70 10.07
CA LEU A 90 -4.43 11.04 9.05
C LEU A 90 -3.02 10.71 9.54
N TYR A 91 -2.32 11.63 10.21
CA TYR A 91 -0.99 11.35 10.74
C TYR A 91 -1.02 10.20 11.75
N ARG A 92 -1.98 10.19 12.68
CA ARG A 92 -2.08 9.15 13.71
C ARG A 92 -2.39 7.78 13.11
N SER A 93 -3.41 7.70 12.27
CA SER A 93 -3.82 6.44 11.64
C SER A 93 -2.85 5.94 10.56
N TRP A 94 -2.20 6.83 9.83
CA TRP A 94 -1.17 6.48 8.86
C TRP A 94 0.10 6.01 9.57
N LEU A 95 0.56 6.73 10.59
CA LEU A 95 1.73 6.35 11.38
C LEU A 95 1.50 5.01 12.09
N GLU A 96 0.35 4.82 12.73
CA GLU A 96 -0.03 3.52 13.33
C GLU A 96 -0.01 2.42 12.27
N LYS A 97 -0.65 2.62 11.11
CA LYS A 97 -0.68 1.61 10.07
C LYS A 97 0.70 1.32 9.46
N PHE A 98 1.59 2.29 9.44
CA PHE A 98 2.96 2.16 8.91
C PHE A 98 3.88 1.47 9.92
N LEU A 99 3.77 1.82 11.20
CA LEU A 99 4.51 1.22 12.32
C LEU A 99 4.09 -0.22 12.61
N GLU A 100 2.79 -0.56 12.49
CA GLU A 100 2.30 -1.94 12.58
C GLU A 100 2.89 -2.88 11.52
N ARG A 101 3.50 -2.33 10.46
CA ARG A 101 3.81 -3.07 9.22
C ARG A 101 5.27 -2.95 8.78
N SER A 102 6.13 -2.40 9.64
CA SER A 102 7.60 -2.39 9.53
C SER A 102 8.19 -3.42 10.48
#